data_AF-A0A7C1AZU2-F1
#
_entry.id   AF-A0A7C1AZU2-F1
#
_cell.length_a   1.000
_cell.length_b   1.000
_cell.length_c   1.000
_cell.angle_alpha   90.00
_cell.angle_beta   90.00
_cell.angle_gamma   90.00
#
_symmetry.space_group_name_H-M   'P 1'
#
loop_
_entity.id
_entity.type
_entity.pdbx_description
1 polymer ?
#
loop_
_entity_poly.entity_id
_entity_poly.type
_entity_poly.pdbx_seq_one_letter_code
_entity_poly.pdbx_strand_id
1 'polypeptide(L)'
;MKFAKRVVDIAKKDGLLGKNVKLEKNICVLCKGSRMLCGRSRCPILINLNFHSKYKLLDKTELNGSSPPSVFIGRIGYPNVYIGPMIPPEVGDTSIIDTPERWFGKSIEEIVDFRVKLVRGMYRTNIKDRNKMIELTREIALSKKPVDSEMILSKKPRRQIVMSDEVQPFGASAPLRDLSIDNTYWDRKMEKCYYDTDLKAKEAI
;
A
#
# COMPACT_ATOMS: atom_id res chain seq x y z
N MET A 1 32.32 10.34 8.22
CA MET A 1 31.67 11.29 9.16
C MET A 1 31.48 12.72 8.65
N LYS A 2 32.31 13.26 7.74
CA LYS A 2 32.17 14.67 7.27
C LYS A 2 30.98 14.92 6.32
N PHE A 3 30.55 13.91 5.55
CA PHE A 3 29.43 14.02 4.61
C PHE A 3 28.05 14.12 5.30
N ALA A 4 27.84 13.32 6.34
CA ALA A 4 26.61 13.33 7.13
C ALA A 4 26.38 14.68 7.84
N LYS A 5 27.45 15.30 8.38
CA LYS A 5 27.36 16.66 8.94
C LYS A 5 26.95 17.69 7.88
N ARG A 6 27.51 17.61 6.67
CA ARG A 6 27.22 18.55 5.58
C ARG A 6 25.76 18.48 5.13
N VAL A 7 25.16 17.29 5.07
CA VAL A 7 23.73 17.10 4.74
C VAL A 7 22.83 17.65 5.86
N VAL A 8 23.18 17.41 7.12
CA VAL A 8 22.45 17.95 8.27
C VAL A 8 22.53 19.47 8.33
N ASP A 9 23.68 20.05 7.99
CA ASP A 9 23.89 21.50 7.98
C ASP A 9 23.14 22.18 6.82
N ILE A 10 23.02 21.52 5.65
CA ILE A 10 22.16 21.97 4.55
C ILE A 10 20.68 21.90 4.96
N ALA A 11 20.25 20.79 5.56
CA ALA A 11 18.88 20.62 6.05
C ALA A 11 18.49 21.64 7.15
N LYS A 12 19.46 22.12 7.95
CA LYS A 12 19.26 23.22 8.90
C LYS A 12 19.14 24.58 8.20
N LYS A 13 19.95 24.83 7.15
CA LYS A 13 19.96 26.10 6.41
C LYS A 13 18.68 26.33 5.61
N ASP A 14 18.10 25.24 5.08
CA ASP A 14 16.86 25.26 4.30
C ASP A 14 15.58 25.21 5.16
N GLY A 15 15.69 25.28 6.49
CA GLY A 15 14.53 25.29 7.40
C GLY A 15 13.73 23.98 7.42
N LEU A 16 14.29 22.87 6.94
CA LEU A 16 13.66 21.55 6.85
C LEU A 16 13.65 20.80 8.20
N LEU A 17 14.39 21.29 9.21
CA LEU A 17 14.24 20.86 10.60
C LEU A 17 13.19 21.74 11.28
N GLY A 18 12.00 21.16 11.37
CA GLY A 18 10.75 21.82 11.74
C GLY A 18 10.87 22.77 12.93
N LYS A 19 10.34 23.98 12.73
CA LYS A 19 9.76 24.75 13.83
C LYS A 19 8.79 23.80 14.54
N ASN A 20 9.03 23.53 15.82
CA ASN A 20 8.04 22.92 16.72
C ASN A 20 6.87 23.89 16.84
N VAL A 21 6.01 23.93 15.83
CA VAL A 21 4.72 24.61 15.90
C VAL A 21 3.87 23.70 16.77
N LYS A 22 3.66 24.10 18.03
CA LYS A 22 2.55 23.59 18.84
C LYS A 22 1.27 23.87 18.04
N LEU A 23 0.82 22.87 17.27
CA LEU A 23 -0.41 22.94 16.52
C LEU A 23 -1.56 22.93 17.53
N GLU A 24 -2.20 24.08 17.73
CA GLU A 24 -3.45 24.14 18.49
C GLU A 24 -4.47 23.19 17.83
N LYS A 25 -5.20 22.42 18.65
CA LYS A 25 -6.10 21.32 18.22
C LYS A 25 -7.13 21.69 17.14
N ASN A 26 -7.36 22.97 16.86
CA ASN A 26 -8.35 23.46 15.91
C ASN A 26 -7.79 24.23 14.71
N ILE A 27 -6.47 24.21 14.50
CA ILE A 27 -5.85 25.01 13.43
C ILE A 27 -6.37 24.63 12.03
N CYS A 28 -6.72 23.37 11.79
CA CYS A 28 -7.30 22.91 10.52
C CYS A 28 -8.68 23.53 10.26
N VAL A 29 -9.49 23.73 11.30
CA VAL A 29 -10.82 24.37 11.21
C VAL A 29 -10.70 25.84 10.83
N LEU A 30 -9.69 26.53 11.37
CA LEU A 30 -9.39 27.93 11.03
C LEU A 30 -8.74 28.04 9.64
N CYS A 31 -7.87 27.08 9.30
CA CYS A 31 -7.13 27.05 8.05
C CYS A 31 -8.02 26.75 6.85
N LYS A 32 -9.05 25.92 7.03
CA LYS A 32 -9.96 25.40 5.99
C LYS A 32 -9.22 24.85 4.75
N GLY A 33 -7.99 24.39 4.93
CA GLY A 33 -7.12 23.88 3.87
C GLY A 33 -6.50 24.91 2.92
N SER A 34 -6.94 26.19 2.91
CA SER A 34 -6.44 27.20 1.96
C SER A 34 -5.31 28.07 2.52
N ARG A 35 -5.29 28.31 3.83
CA ARG A 35 -4.33 29.22 4.48
C ARG A 35 -3.00 28.60 4.87
N MET A 36 -2.84 27.29 4.71
CA MET A 36 -1.66 26.49 5.06
C MET A 36 -1.03 26.83 6.43
N LEU A 37 -1.87 27.09 7.45
CA LEU A 37 -1.42 27.50 8.79
C LEU A 37 -0.57 26.42 9.50
N CYS A 38 -0.68 25.16 9.06
CA CYS A 38 0.13 24.05 9.55
C CYS A 38 1.55 23.99 8.94
N GLY A 39 1.87 24.88 7.99
CA GLY A 39 3.18 24.94 7.33
C GLY A 39 3.47 23.79 6.35
N ARG A 40 2.51 22.90 6.11
CA ARG A 40 2.63 21.84 5.09
C ARG A 40 2.52 22.45 3.70
N SER A 41 3.30 21.92 2.75
CA SER A 41 3.24 22.35 1.34
C SER A 41 1.87 22.08 0.70
N ARG A 42 1.18 21.03 1.14
CA ARG A 42 -0.16 20.65 0.69
C ARG A 42 -1.02 20.17 1.85
N CYS A 43 -2.32 20.48 1.82
CA CYS A 43 -3.27 20.10 2.86
C CYS A 43 -3.79 18.67 2.63
N PRO A 44 -3.62 17.73 3.58
CA PRO A 44 -4.11 16.35 3.44
C PRO A 44 -5.62 16.24 3.20
N ILE A 45 -6.41 17.16 3.79
CA ILE A 45 -7.88 17.17 3.63
C ILE A 45 -8.26 17.45 2.17
N LEU A 46 -7.58 18.41 1.53
CA LEU A 46 -7.82 18.75 0.13
C LEU A 46 -7.33 17.64 -0.80
N ILE A 47 -6.18 17.03 -0.50
CA ILE A 47 -5.68 15.86 -1.22
C ILE A 47 -6.74 14.75 -1.17
N ASN A 48 -7.23 14.40 0.02
CA ASN A 48 -8.24 13.36 0.17
C ASN A 48 -9.51 13.66 -0.62
N LEU A 49 -10.02 14.90 -0.58
CA LEU A 49 -11.19 15.31 -1.36
C LEU A 49 -10.96 15.18 -2.88
N ASN A 50 -9.78 15.59 -3.36
CA ASN A 50 -9.42 15.49 -4.77
C ASN A 50 -9.40 14.03 -5.24
N PHE A 51 -8.75 13.15 -4.46
CA PHE A 51 -8.71 11.73 -4.76
C PHE A 51 -10.09 11.08 -4.69
N HIS A 52 -10.91 11.51 -3.73
CA HIS A 52 -12.29 11.04 -3.61
C HIS A 52 -13.09 11.38 -4.85
N SER A 53 -12.88 12.55 -5.47
CA SER A 53 -13.54 12.94 -6.72
C SER A 53 -12.91 12.30 -7.97
N LYS A 54 -11.58 12.09 -7.98
CA LYS A 54 -10.82 11.51 -9.10
C LYS A 54 -11.20 10.04 -9.34
N TYR A 55 -11.25 9.25 -8.28
CA TYR A 55 -11.53 7.82 -8.40
C TYR A 55 -13.03 7.56 -8.41
N LYS A 56 -13.53 7.11 -9.57
CA LYS A 56 -14.91 6.64 -9.70
C LYS A 56 -15.08 5.32 -8.94
N LEU A 57 -16.30 5.09 -8.45
CA LEU A 57 -16.65 3.81 -7.84
C LEU A 57 -16.51 2.71 -8.90
N LEU A 58 -15.78 1.65 -8.57
CA LEU A 58 -15.76 0.45 -9.39
C LEU A 58 -17.14 -0.21 -9.30
N ASP A 59 -17.87 -0.18 -10.41
CA ASP A 59 -19.22 -0.74 -10.50
C ASP A 59 -19.25 -2.23 -10.84
N LYS A 60 -18.08 -2.86 -10.94
CA LYS A 60 -17.91 -4.27 -11.27
C LYS A 60 -17.46 -5.06 -10.04
N THR A 61 -17.81 -6.34 -10.02
CA THR A 61 -17.34 -7.32 -9.03
C THR A 61 -16.09 -8.06 -9.51
N GLU A 62 -15.83 -8.06 -10.81
CA GLU A 62 -14.62 -8.63 -11.42
C GLU A 62 -13.59 -7.53 -11.62
N LEU A 63 -12.34 -7.83 -11.28
CA LEU A 63 -11.21 -6.94 -11.45
C LEU A 63 -10.00 -7.70 -11.97
N ASN A 64 -9.45 -7.19 -13.07
CA ASN A 64 -8.26 -7.73 -13.72
C ASN A 64 -7.17 -6.67 -13.73
N GLY A 65 -5.94 -7.07 -13.39
CA GLY A 65 -4.80 -6.19 -13.41
C GLY A 65 -3.51 -6.84 -12.93
N SER A 66 -2.40 -6.14 -13.12
CA SER A 66 -1.09 -6.62 -12.68
C SER A 66 -0.89 -6.22 -11.23
N SER A 67 -1.04 -7.18 -10.32
CA SER A 67 -0.79 -6.98 -8.90
C SER A 67 0.71 -6.72 -8.70
N PRO A 68 1.13 -5.61 -8.09
CA PRO A 68 2.50 -5.53 -7.56
C PRO A 68 2.71 -6.63 -6.51
N PRO A 69 3.97 -6.87 -6.08
CA PRO A 69 4.30 -7.84 -5.02
C PRO A 69 3.86 -7.37 -3.63
N SER A 70 2.56 -7.07 -3.51
CA SER A 70 1.96 -6.40 -2.36
C SER A 70 0.69 -7.10 -1.93
N VAL A 71 0.59 -7.33 -0.63
CA VAL A 71 -0.56 -7.97 -0.01
C VAL A 71 -1.04 -7.17 1.18
N PHE A 72 -2.33 -7.26 1.46
CA PHE A 72 -2.95 -6.67 2.62
C PHE A 72 -3.09 -7.72 3.73
N ILE A 73 -2.70 -7.36 4.95
CA ILE A 73 -2.93 -8.14 6.17
C ILE A 73 -3.57 -7.22 7.21
N GLY A 74 -4.76 -7.59 7.68
CA GLY A 74 -5.55 -6.81 8.63
C GLY A 74 -5.13 -7.03 10.09
N ARG A 75 -5.14 -5.95 10.88
CA ARG A 75 -4.79 -5.99 12.32
C ARG A 75 -5.91 -6.46 13.25
N ILE A 76 -7.17 -6.46 12.78
CA ILE A 76 -8.35 -6.71 13.62
C ILE A 76 -8.77 -8.17 13.52
N GLY A 77 -9.07 -8.79 14.67
CA GLY A 77 -9.71 -10.11 14.73
C GLY A 77 -8.78 -11.29 14.98
N TYR A 78 -7.52 -11.06 15.35
CA TYR A 78 -6.55 -12.12 15.65
C TYR A 78 -7.14 -13.21 16.58
N PRO A 79 -6.99 -14.51 16.26
CA PRO A 79 -6.18 -15.09 15.17
C PRO A 79 -6.87 -15.15 13.80
N ASN A 80 -8.13 -14.72 13.68
CA ASN A 80 -8.89 -14.71 12.42
C ASN A 80 -8.82 -13.34 11.73
N VAL A 81 -7.83 -13.17 10.86
CA VAL A 81 -7.50 -11.90 10.23
C VAL A 81 -8.01 -11.82 8.79
N TYR A 82 -8.13 -10.61 8.27
CA TYR A 82 -8.35 -10.38 6.85
C TYR A 82 -7.03 -10.39 6.10
N ILE A 83 -6.98 -11.10 4.99
CA ILE A 83 -5.87 -11.12 4.05
C ILE A 83 -6.38 -10.90 2.63
N GLY A 84 -5.49 -10.51 1.72
CA GLY A 84 -5.74 -10.65 0.30
C GLY A 84 -4.82 -9.80 -0.57
N PRO A 85 -4.93 -9.96 -1.89
CA PRO A 85 -4.10 -9.25 -2.85
C PRO A 85 -4.51 -7.79 -2.96
N MET A 86 -3.59 -6.98 -3.46
CA MET A 86 -3.82 -5.58 -3.79
C MET A 86 -3.67 -5.39 -5.29
N ILE A 87 -4.78 -5.41 -6.01
CA ILE A 87 -4.80 -5.44 -7.48
C ILE A 87 -5.29 -4.07 -7.98
N PRO A 88 -4.54 -3.37 -8.85
CA PRO A 88 -5.03 -2.18 -9.52
C PRO A 88 -5.88 -2.55 -10.76
N PRO A 89 -6.81 -1.69 -11.21
CA PRO A 89 -7.55 -1.86 -12.48
C PRO A 89 -6.67 -1.52 -13.71
N GLU A 90 -5.41 -1.94 -13.73
CA GLU A 90 -4.49 -1.71 -14.84
C GLU A 90 -3.55 -2.90 -15.03
N VAL A 91 -3.17 -3.16 -16.29
CA VAL A 91 -2.22 -4.23 -16.67
C VAL A 91 -0.92 -3.58 -17.12
N GLY A 92 0.21 -4.13 -16.71
CA GLY A 92 1.55 -3.67 -17.07
C GLY A 92 2.51 -3.61 -15.87
N ASP A 93 3.54 -2.78 -15.99
CA ASP A 93 4.52 -2.63 -14.91
C ASP A 93 3.98 -1.76 -13.78
N THR A 94 3.40 -2.42 -12.78
CA THR A 94 2.91 -1.80 -11.54
C THR A 94 3.94 -1.82 -10.42
N SER A 95 5.20 -2.18 -10.69
CA SER A 95 6.25 -2.30 -9.65
C SER A 95 6.43 -1.01 -8.86
N ILE A 96 6.33 0.14 -9.54
CA ILE A 96 6.48 1.45 -8.91
C ILE A 96 5.44 1.71 -7.83
N ILE A 97 4.27 1.06 -7.89
CA ILE A 97 3.16 1.27 -6.96
C ILE A 97 3.46 0.72 -5.55
N ASP A 98 4.39 -0.24 -5.45
CA ASP A 98 4.76 -0.89 -4.19
C ASP A 98 6.27 -1.01 -3.99
N THR A 99 7.05 -0.10 -4.59
CA THR A 99 8.50 0.00 -4.34
C THR A 99 8.82 1.36 -3.69
N PRO A 100 8.64 1.51 -2.36
CA PRO A 100 8.86 2.78 -1.64
C PRO A 100 10.24 3.39 -1.86
N GLU A 101 11.26 2.57 -2.11
CA GLU A 101 12.63 2.99 -2.40
C GLU A 101 12.72 3.86 -3.64
N ARG A 102 11.79 3.67 -4.60
CA ARG A 102 11.70 4.44 -5.84
C ARG A 102 10.78 5.67 -5.73
N TRP A 103 10.15 5.91 -4.59
CA TRP A 103 9.27 7.08 -4.40
C TRP A 103 10.03 8.36 -4.06
N PHE A 104 11.34 8.28 -3.82
CA PHE A 104 12.12 9.49 -3.55
C PHE A 104 12.07 10.46 -4.75
N GLY A 105 11.76 11.72 -4.48
CA GLY A 105 11.55 12.75 -5.50
C GLY A 105 10.15 12.80 -6.12
N LYS A 106 9.24 11.88 -5.73
CA LYS A 106 7.82 11.92 -6.11
C LYS A 106 7.02 12.86 -5.22
N SER A 107 5.97 13.45 -5.79
CA SER A 107 5.02 14.26 -5.04
C SER A 107 4.16 13.41 -4.09
N ILE A 108 3.63 14.02 -3.04
CA ILE A 108 2.74 13.32 -2.10
C ILE A 108 1.48 12.80 -2.82
N GLU A 109 1.01 13.50 -3.84
CA GLU A 109 -0.10 13.07 -4.68
C GLU A 109 0.23 11.82 -5.47
N GLU A 110 1.42 11.72 -6.08
CA GLU A 110 1.81 10.50 -6.79
C GLU A 110 1.86 9.31 -5.82
N ILE A 111 2.42 9.49 -4.63
CA ILE A 111 2.49 8.43 -3.61
C ILE A 111 1.11 7.99 -3.15
N VAL A 112 0.22 8.96 -2.91
CA VAL A 112 -1.18 8.67 -2.56
C VAL A 112 -1.91 7.99 -3.71
N ASP A 113 -1.69 8.43 -4.95
CA ASP A 113 -2.28 7.84 -6.15
C ASP A 113 -1.92 6.37 -6.29
N PHE A 114 -0.64 6.03 -6.09
CA PHE A 114 -0.16 4.64 -6.09
C PHE A 114 -1.00 3.76 -5.16
N ARG A 115 -1.17 4.17 -3.90
CA ARG A 115 -1.85 3.34 -2.90
C ARG A 115 -3.37 3.34 -3.03
N VAL A 116 -3.96 4.45 -3.47
CA VAL A 116 -5.43 4.56 -3.66
C VAL A 116 -5.89 3.79 -4.89
N LYS A 117 -5.04 3.64 -5.91
CA LYS A 117 -5.37 2.85 -7.10
C LYS A 117 -5.53 1.35 -6.81
N LEU A 118 -4.85 0.85 -5.78
CA LEU A 118 -4.92 -0.55 -5.37
C LEU A 118 -6.28 -0.88 -4.75
N VAL A 119 -6.94 -1.88 -5.30
CA VAL A 119 -8.19 -2.43 -4.77
C VAL A 119 -7.85 -3.63 -3.90
N ARG A 120 -8.38 -3.66 -2.68
CA ARG A 120 -8.14 -4.73 -1.72
C ARG A 120 -9.22 -5.80 -1.80
N GLY A 121 -8.83 -7.02 -2.12
CA GLY A 121 -9.63 -8.22 -1.87
C GLY A 121 -9.53 -8.60 -0.39
N MET A 122 -10.66 -8.77 0.29
CA MET A 122 -10.70 -9.14 1.72
C MET A 122 -11.21 -10.57 1.90
N TYR A 123 -10.32 -11.47 2.31
CA TYR A 123 -10.64 -12.85 2.68
C TYR A 123 -10.34 -13.06 4.16
N ARG A 124 -11.27 -13.62 4.93
CA ARG A 124 -11.10 -13.85 6.37
C ARG A 124 -10.64 -15.28 6.61
N THR A 125 -9.52 -15.46 7.31
CA THR A 125 -8.94 -16.78 7.58
C THR A 125 -8.24 -16.82 8.92
N ASN A 126 -8.06 -18.01 9.50
CA ASN A 126 -7.18 -18.18 10.66
C ASN A 126 -5.72 -18.18 10.21
N ILE A 127 -4.82 -17.64 11.04
CA ILE A 127 -3.37 -17.67 10.80
C ILE A 127 -2.77 -19.09 10.67
N LYS A 128 -3.45 -20.12 11.20
CA LYS A 128 -3.00 -21.52 11.11
C LYS A 128 -3.57 -22.25 9.89
N ASP A 129 -4.56 -21.68 9.20
CA ASP A 129 -5.20 -22.33 8.08
C ASP A 129 -4.24 -22.43 6.89
N ARG A 130 -4.43 -23.47 6.08
CA ARG A 130 -3.80 -23.61 4.77
C ARG A 130 -4.91 -23.80 3.76
N ASN A 131 -5.06 -22.84 2.88
CA ASN A 131 -6.04 -22.87 1.80
C ASN A 131 -5.46 -22.21 0.55
N LYS A 132 -6.09 -22.48 -0.59
CA LYS A 132 -5.70 -21.95 -1.90
C LYS A 132 -5.56 -20.42 -1.89
N MET A 133 -6.45 -19.70 -1.21
CA MET A 133 -6.41 -18.23 -1.16
C MET A 133 -5.16 -17.71 -0.46
N ILE A 134 -4.74 -18.35 0.64
CA ILE A 134 -3.49 -18.03 1.36
C ILE A 134 -2.28 -18.30 0.47
N GLU A 135 -2.28 -19.43 -0.23
CA GLU A 135 -1.17 -19.82 -1.11
C GLU A 135 -1.01 -18.83 -2.26
N LEU A 136 -2.08 -18.53 -3.01
CA LEU A 136 -2.05 -17.55 -4.09
C LEU A 136 -1.66 -16.15 -3.62
N THR A 137 -2.17 -15.72 -2.46
CA THR A 137 -1.78 -14.43 -1.87
C THR A 137 -0.28 -14.43 -1.51
N ARG A 138 0.25 -15.55 -1.00
CA ARG A 138 1.68 -15.69 -0.71
C ARG A 138 2.52 -15.67 -1.98
N GLU A 139 2.07 -16.32 -3.06
CA GLU A 139 2.78 -16.29 -4.34
C GLU A 139 2.91 -14.87 -4.89
N ILE A 140 1.85 -14.06 -4.80
CA ILE A 140 1.91 -12.63 -5.16
C ILE A 140 2.93 -11.92 -4.27
N ALA A 141 2.90 -12.12 -2.95
CA ALA A 141 3.83 -11.46 -2.02
C ALA A 141 5.31 -11.82 -2.25
N LEU A 142 5.59 -13.05 -2.71
CA LEU A 142 6.95 -13.54 -2.99
C LEU A 142 7.40 -13.27 -4.42
N SER A 143 6.51 -12.77 -5.26
CA SER A 143 6.83 -12.45 -6.64
C SER A 143 7.86 -11.32 -6.73
N LYS A 144 8.78 -11.44 -7.69
CA LYS A 144 9.80 -10.42 -7.97
C LYS A 144 9.29 -9.31 -8.90
N LYS A 145 8.23 -9.60 -9.66
CA LYS A 145 7.64 -8.74 -10.67
C LYS A 145 6.12 -8.70 -10.47
N PRO A 146 5.44 -7.65 -10.97
CA PRO A 146 3.99 -7.62 -11.03
C PRO A 146 3.43 -8.89 -11.67
N VAL A 147 2.36 -9.41 -11.06
CA VAL A 147 1.72 -10.66 -11.47
C VAL A 147 0.34 -10.33 -12.01
N ASP A 148 0.06 -10.76 -13.24
CA ASP A 148 -1.27 -10.63 -13.81
C ASP A 148 -2.25 -11.48 -13.01
N SER A 149 -3.26 -10.80 -12.46
CA SER A 149 -4.16 -11.37 -11.47
C SER A 149 -5.59 -10.96 -11.79
N GLU A 150 -6.50 -11.90 -11.57
CA GLU A 150 -7.94 -11.72 -11.68
C GLU A 150 -8.57 -12.02 -10.32
N MET A 151 -9.40 -11.10 -9.84
CA MET A 151 -10.18 -11.32 -8.62
C MET A 151 -11.67 -11.13 -8.85
N ILE A 152 -12.44 -12.03 -8.25
CA ILE A 152 -13.90 -11.97 -8.21
C ILE A 152 -14.30 -11.59 -6.79
N LEU A 153 -15.02 -10.48 -6.66
CA LEU A 153 -15.49 -9.94 -5.39
C LEU A 153 -16.93 -10.38 -5.12
N SER A 154 -17.26 -10.64 -3.85
CA SER A 154 -18.63 -11.01 -3.47
C SER A 154 -19.62 -9.86 -3.60
N LYS A 155 -19.13 -8.61 -3.58
CA LYS A 155 -19.90 -7.38 -3.76
C LYS A 155 -19.01 -6.29 -4.34
N LYS A 156 -19.63 -5.26 -4.90
CA LYS A 156 -18.91 -4.09 -5.42
C LYS A 156 -17.97 -3.50 -4.35
N PRO A 157 -16.71 -3.14 -4.70
CA PRO A 157 -15.80 -2.43 -3.82
C PRO A 157 -16.47 -1.23 -3.18
N ARG A 158 -16.33 -1.04 -1.87
CA ARG A 158 -16.77 0.20 -1.26
C ARG A 158 -15.79 1.30 -1.62
N ARG A 159 -16.30 2.42 -2.14
CA ARG A 159 -15.53 3.65 -2.31
C ARG A 159 -15.17 4.17 -0.93
N GLN A 160 -13.95 3.88 -0.50
CA GLN A 160 -13.37 4.43 0.70
C GLN A 160 -11.94 4.83 0.38
N ILE A 161 -11.60 6.08 0.70
CA ILE A 161 -10.23 6.54 0.68
C ILE A 161 -9.91 6.91 2.12
N VAL A 162 -9.02 6.13 2.71
CA VAL A 162 -8.57 6.37 4.07
C VAL A 162 -7.19 6.95 3.98
N MET A 163 -7.02 8.16 4.50
CA MET A 163 -5.72 8.80 4.72
C MET A 163 -5.68 9.18 6.19
N SER A 164 -4.82 8.54 6.96
CA SER A 164 -4.61 8.81 8.37
C SER A 164 -3.10 8.81 8.63
N ASP A 165 -2.69 9.48 9.70
CA ASP A 165 -1.29 9.47 10.11
C ASP A 165 -0.88 8.09 10.69
N GLU A 166 -1.85 7.22 11.02
CA GLU A 166 -1.60 5.88 11.59
C GLU A 166 -1.48 4.76 10.56
N VAL A 167 -2.04 4.93 9.37
CA VAL A 167 -2.11 3.86 8.36
C VAL A 167 -1.75 4.40 6.99
N GLN A 168 -1.12 3.56 6.18
CA GLN A 168 -0.85 3.89 4.78
C GLN A 168 -2.17 4.26 4.08
N PRO A 169 -2.16 5.26 3.18
CA PRO A 169 -3.34 5.60 2.43
C PRO A 169 -3.83 4.37 1.65
N PHE A 170 -5.14 4.19 1.54
CA PHE A 170 -5.68 3.07 0.79
C PHE A 170 -7.02 3.35 0.15
N GLY A 171 -7.25 2.65 -0.97
CA GLY A 171 -8.43 2.76 -1.79
C GLY A 171 -9.50 1.74 -1.47
N ALA A 172 -10.26 1.41 -2.51
CA ALA A 172 -11.46 0.61 -2.42
C ALA A 172 -11.19 -0.82 -1.91
N SER A 173 -12.15 -1.37 -1.18
CA SER A 173 -12.05 -2.72 -0.63
C SER A 173 -13.37 -3.47 -0.73
N ALA A 174 -13.32 -4.76 -1.00
CA ALA A 174 -14.47 -5.65 -0.96
C ALA A 174 -14.09 -7.07 -0.54
N PRO A 175 -15.04 -7.84 0.02
CA PRO A 175 -14.89 -9.28 0.25
C PRO A 175 -14.52 -10.01 -1.04
N LEU A 176 -13.50 -10.84 -0.94
CA LEU A 176 -12.97 -11.65 -2.02
C LEU A 176 -13.72 -12.99 -2.07
N ARG A 177 -14.20 -13.36 -3.25
CA ARG A 177 -14.86 -14.64 -3.53
C ARG A 177 -13.89 -15.62 -4.16
N ASP A 178 -13.15 -15.19 -5.18
CA ASP A 178 -12.20 -16.03 -5.90
C ASP A 178 -11.00 -15.20 -6.37
N LEU A 179 -9.86 -15.88 -6.55
CA LEU A 179 -8.60 -15.30 -6.98
C LEU A 179 -7.92 -16.26 -7.95
N SER A 180 -7.51 -15.73 -9.09
CA SER A 180 -6.68 -16.40 -10.09
C SER A 180 -5.45 -15.54 -10.36
N ILE A 181 -4.30 -16.17 -10.52
CA ILE A 181 -3.04 -15.49 -10.84
C ILE A 181 -2.37 -16.24 -11.99
N ASP A 182 -1.66 -15.50 -12.83
CA ASP A 182 -0.76 -16.09 -13.81
C ASP A 182 0.55 -16.53 -13.15
N ASN A 183 1.43 -17.16 -13.92
CA ASN A 183 2.70 -17.70 -13.43
C ASN A 183 3.53 -16.64 -12.70
N THR A 184 3.94 -16.99 -11.48
CA THR A 184 4.77 -16.13 -10.63
C THR A 184 6.24 -16.47 -10.78
N TYR A 185 7.10 -15.45 -10.72
CA TYR A 185 8.55 -15.62 -10.71
C TYR A 185 9.11 -15.14 -9.38
N TRP A 186 9.72 -16.04 -8.64
CA TRP A 186 10.30 -15.76 -7.34
C TRP A 186 11.77 -15.38 -7.51
N ASP A 187 12.37 -14.77 -6.48
CA ASP A 187 13.81 -14.72 -6.43
C ASP A 187 14.36 -16.12 -6.09
N ARG A 188 15.31 -16.62 -6.89
CA ARG A 188 15.88 -17.96 -6.74
C ARG A 188 16.42 -18.23 -5.33
N LYS A 189 16.95 -17.20 -4.65
CA LYS A 189 17.42 -17.35 -3.26
C LYS A 189 16.27 -17.56 -2.29
N MET A 190 15.18 -16.80 -2.45
CA MET A 190 13.97 -16.97 -1.63
C MET A 190 13.31 -18.31 -1.88
N GLU A 191 13.15 -18.69 -3.15
CA GLU A 191 12.60 -19.97 -3.55
C GLU A 191 13.38 -21.13 -2.93
N LYS A 192 14.72 -21.10 -3.04
CA LYS A 192 15.57 -22.10 -2.38
C LYS A 192 15.33 -22.14 -0.87
N CYS A 193 15.35 -21.01 -0.18
CA CYS A 193 15.17 -20.98 1.27
C CYS A 193 13.77 -21.41 1.71
N TYR A 194 12.74 -21.21 0.87
CA TYR A 194 11.37 -21.60 1.16
C TYR A 194 11.15 -23.12 1.01
N TYR A 195 11.74 -23.73 -0.01
CA TYR A 195 11.59 -25.17 -0.28
C TYR A 195 12.62 -26.05 0.45
N ASP A 196 13.70 -25.47 0.99
CA ASP A 196 14.71 -26.20 1.75
C ASP A 196 14.24 -26.43 3.20
N THR A 197 13.88 -27.67 3.51
CA THR A 197 13.37 -28.08 4.83
C THR A 197 14.48 -28.25 5.88
N ASP A 198 15.73 -28.39 5.45
CA ASP A 198 16.87 -28.67 6.32
C ASP A 198 17.71 -27.41 6.61
N LEU A 199 17.52 -26.36 5.81
CA LEU A 199 18.16 -25.07 6.01
C LEU A 199 17.79 -24.48 7.36
N LYS A 200 18.81 -24.13 8.15
CA LYS A 200 18.59 -23.45 9.43
C LYS A 200 18.03 -22.06 9.19
N ALA A 201 17.08 -21.64 10.02
CA ALA A 201 16.48 -20.29 9.95
C ALA A 201 17.52 -19.16 9.97
N LYS A 202 18.68 -19.36 10.63
CA LYS A 202 19.79 -18.39 10.63
C LYS A 202 20.39 -18.16 9.25
N GLU A 203 20.40 -19.17 8.38
CA GLU A 203 21.00 -19.10 7.05
C GLU A 203 20.02 -18.54 6.01
N ALA A 204 18.72 -18.53 6.33
CA ALA A 204 17.65 -18.05 5.46
C ALA A 204 17.34 -16.53 5.60
N ILE A 205 17.85 -15.87 6.64
CA ILE A 205 17.55 -14.46 7.01
C ILE A 205 18.76 -13.56 6.78
#